data_AF-A0A8K0G127-F1
#
_entry.id   AF-A0A8K0G127-F1
#
_cell.length_a   1.000
_cell.length_b   1.000
_cell.length_c   1.000
_cell.angle_alpha   90.00
_cell.angle_beta   90.00
_cell.angle_gamma   90.00
#
_symmetry.space_group_name_H-M   'P 1'
#
loop_
_entity.id
_entity.type
_entity.pdbx_description
1 polymer ?
#
loop_
_entity_poly.entity_id
_entity_poly.type
_entity_poly.pdbx_seq_one_letter_code
_entity_poly.pdbx_strand_id
1 'polypeptide(L)'
;DSPDNEKELFYQQLEAMIQAAPKNDIKIVVGHLNAKLGQEEQYFPAIGKQSLHKDSNNNCTRLTKFGASQSMRQYNIEKLKNQQQTTEYTKALEKKLKEQLNVSSENITEY
;
A
#
# COMPACT_ATOMS: atom_id res chain seq x y z
N ASP A 1 14.51 15.47 13.13
CA ASP A 1 14.62 15.04 11.72
C ASP A 1 16.09 14.75 11.46
N SER A 2 16.43 13.69 10.74
CA SER A 2 17.84 13.35 10.48
C SER A 2 18.46 14.27 9.42
N PRO A 3 19.77 14.54 9.48
CA PRO A 3 20.51 15.23 8.43
C PRO A 3 20.30 14.61 7.05
N ASP A 4 20.29 15.44 6.01
CA ASP A 4 20.05 14.97 4.64
C ASP A 4 21.14 14.01 4.14
N ASN A 5 22.40 14.26 4.48
CA ASN A 5 23.52 13.37 4.12
C ASN A 5 23.37 11.95 4.70
N GLU A 6 22.85 11.82 5.93
CA GLU A 6 22.56 10.52 6.54
C GLU A 6 21.44 9.77 5.81
N LYS A 7 20.39 10.51 5.40
CA LYS A 7 19.29 9.94 4.61
C LYS A 7 19.76 9.48 3.24
N GLU A 8 20.57 10.29 2.54
CA GLU A 8 21.15 9.91 1.25
C GLU A 8 22.04 8.67 1.39
N LEU A 9 22.91 8.63 2.41
CA LEU A 9 23.77 7.46 2.67
C LEU A 9 22.94 6.19 2.92
N PHE A 10 21.85 6.28 3.68
CA PHE A 10 20.94 5.16 3.90
C PHE A 10 20.38 4.60 2.58
N TYR A 11 19.87 5.46 1.69
CA TYR A 11 19.32 5.02 0.41
C TYR A 11 20.40 4.47 -0.53
N GLN A 12 21.61 5.03 -0.53
CA GLN A 12 22.75 4.49 -1.28
C GLN A 12 23.12 3.07 -0.84
N GLN A 13 23.19 2.85 0.48
CA GLN A 13 23.49 1.52 1.03
C GLN A 13 22.37 0.52 0.73
N LEU A 14 21.12 0.95 0.83
CA LEU A 14 19.96 0.12 0.51
C LEU A 14 19.96 -0.29 -0.98
N GLU A 15 20.24 0.65 -1.87
CA GLU A 15 20.35 0.39 -3.30
C GLU A 15 21.47 -0.62 -3.62
N ALA A 16 22.66 -0.43 -3.04
CA ALA A 16 23.76 -1.38 -3.21
C ALA A 16 23.38 -2.80 -2.75
N MET A 17 22.65 -2.93 -1.63
CA MET A 17 22.19 -4.22 -1.12
C MET A 17 21.16 -4.88 -2.05
N ILE A 18 20.23 -4.12 -2.59
CA ILE A 18 19.22 -4.61 -3.56
C ILE A 18 19.88 -5.05 -4.88
N GLN A 19 20.89 -4.31 -5.35
CA GLN A 19 21.63 -4.64 -6.58
C GLN A 19 22.55 -5.85 -6.42
N ALA A 20 23.07 -6.08 -5.22
CA ALA A 20 23.88 -7.26 -4.91
C ALA A 20 23.03 -8.55 -4.88
N ALA A 21 21.73 -8.45 -4.60
CA ALA A 21 20.84 -9.59 -4.59
C ALA A 21 20.58 -10.13 -6.02
N PRO A 22 20.43 -11.46 -6.21
CA PRO A 22 20.19 -12.06 -7.52
C PRO A 22 19.01 -11.42 -8.26
N LYS A 23 19.16 -11.22 -9.57
CA LYS A 23 18.13 -10.53 -10.38
C LYS A 23 16.78 -11.24 -10.36
N ASN A 24 16.79 -12.57 -10.30
CA ASN A 24 15.57 -13.40 -10.37
C ASN A 24 14.82 -13.51 -9.04
N ASP A 25 15.38 -12.97 -7.95
CA ASP A 25 14.73 -13.01 -6.65
C ASP A 25 13.70 -11.90 -6.51
N ILE A 26 12.57 -12.23 -5.87
CA ILE A 26 11.59 -11.26 -5.40
C ILE A 26 12.18 -10.53 -4.20
N LYS A 27 12.31 -9.21 -4.31
CA LYS A 27 12.89 -8.36 -3.26
C LYS A 27 11.79 -7.57 -2.58
N ILE A 28 11.69 -7.69 -1.26
CA ILE A 28 10.68 -6.99 -0.45
C ILE A 28 11.43 -6.19 0.62
N VAL A 29 11.20 -4.88 0.64
CA VAL A 29 11.70 -3.98 1.70
C VAL A 29 10.52 -3.60 2.58
N VAL A 30 10.62 -3.89 3.87
CA VAL A 30 9.58 -3.57 4.86
C VAL A 30 10.22 -2.77 5.99
N GLY A 31 9.64 -1.62 6.31
CA GLY A 31 10.11 -0.79 7.40
C GLY A 31 9.32 0.50 7.55
N HIS A 32 9.56 1.19 8.66
CA HIS A 32 8.98 2.51 8.90
C HIS A 32 9.84 3.59 8.24
N LEU A 33 9.66 3.79 6.93
CA LEU A 33 10.45 4.73 6.13
C LEU A 33 10.15 6.21 6.42
N ASN A 34 9.21 6.49 7.34
CA ASN A 34 8.77 7.84 7.72
C ASN A 34 8.42 8.73 6.51
N ALA A 35 7.92 8.09 5.45
CA ALA A 35 7.47 8.71 4.22
C ALA A 35 5.95 8.90 4.31
N LYS A 36 5.49 10.14 4.15
CA LYS A 36 4.08 10.43 3.93
C LYS A 36 3.89 10.40 2.43
N LEU A 37 3.31 9.33 1.92
CA LEU A 37 2.96 9.22 0.52
C LEU A 37 1.68 10.04 0.33
N GLY A 38 1.67 11.02 -0.57
CA GLY A 38 0.52 11.85 -0.86
C GLY A 38 -0.31 11.34 -2.04
N GLN A 39 -1.32 12.11 -2.43
CA GLN A 39 -2.22 11.83 -3.56
C GLN A 39 -1.87 12.66 -4.80
N GLU A 40 -0.65 13.20 -4.89
CA GLU A 40 -0.25 13.96 -6.07
C GLU A 40 -0.09 13.04 -7.30
N GLU A 41 -0.62 13.49 -8.44
CA GLU A 41 -0.69 12.66 -9.66
C GLU A 41 0.68 12.18 -10.15
N GLN A 42 1.72 12.99 -9.94
CA GLN A 42 3.10 12.66 -10.26
C GLN A 42 3.60 11.35 -9.61
N TYR A 43 3.01 10.96 -8.48
CA TYR A 43 3.42 9.77 -7.73
C TYR A 43 2.53 8.54 -8.00
N PHE A 44 1.41 8.70 -8.73
CA PHE A 44 0.49 7.60 -9.04
C PHE A 44 1.13 6.40 -9.75
N PRO A 45 2.09 6.57 -10.68
CA PRO A 45 2.74 5.41 -11.31
C PRO A 45 3.48 4.50 -10.30
N ALA A 46 3.99 5.07 -9.22
CA ALA A 46 4.84 4.38 -8.26
C ALA A 46 4.10 3.91 -7.00
N ILE A 47 3.09 4.68 -6.56
CA ILE A 47 2.36 4.51 -5.30
C ILE A 47 0.90 4.08 -5.53
N GLY A 48 0.35 4.40 -6.70
CA GLY A 48 -1.08 4.29 -6.99
C GLY A 48 -1.89 5.49 -6.51
N LYS A 49 -3.18 5.53 -6.88
CA LYS A 49 -4.10 6.65 -6.59
C LYS A 49 -4.62 6.69 -5.15
N GLN A 50 -4.31 5.67 -4.35
CA GLN A 50 -5.00 5.40 -3.09
C GLN A 50 -4.16 5.69 -1.85
N SER A 51 -3.49 6.84 -1.82
CA SER A 51 -2.68 7.18 -0.64
C SER A 51 -3.51 7.63 0.57
N LEU A 52 -2.94 7.48 1.76
CA LEU A 52 -3.55 7.91 3.03
C LEU A 52 -3.47 9.43 3.22
N HIS A 53 -2.40 10.06 2.79
CA HIS A 53 -2.18 11.50 2.96
C HIS A 53 -2.52 12.26 1.68
N LYS A 54 -2.88 13.55 1.82
CA LYS A 54 -3.09 14.45 0.68
C LYS A 54 -1.75 14.86 0.06
N ASP A 55 -0.81 15.27 0.90
CA ASP A 55 0.48 15.82 0.49
C ASP A 55 1.63 14.87 0.86
N SER A 56 2.59 14.78 -0.03
CA SER A 56 3.82 14.03 0.18
C SER A 56 4.83 14.83 1.00
N ASN A 57 5.66 14.15 1.79
CA ASN A 57 6.84 14.77 2.42
C ASN A 57 8.12 14.48 1.62
N ASN A 58 9.23 15.15 1.94
CA ASN A 58 10.52 14.95 1.25
C ASN A 58 11.01 13.49 1.30
N ASN A 59 10.68 12.76 2.36
CA ASN A 59 11.02 11.33 2.48
C ASN A 59 10.25 10.49 1.46
N CYS A 60 9.02 10.87 1.10
CA CYS A 60 8.29 10.24 -0.01
C CYS A 60 9.03 10.45 -1.34
N THR A 61 9.49 11.66 -1.64
CA THR A 61 10.25 11.91 -2.87
C THR A 61 11.50 11.04 -2.96
N ARG A 62 12.24 10.87 -1.86
CA ARG A 62 13.41 9.97 -1.80
C ARG A 62 13.02 8.51 -2.02
N LEU A 63 11.98 8.05 -1.33
CA LEU A 63 11.45 6.70 -1.48
C LEU A 63 10.97 6.41 -2.91
N THR A 64 10.28 7.35 -3.56
CA THR A 64 9.82 7.18 -4.93
C THR A 64 10.98 7.14 -5.91
N LYS A 65 12.01 7.99 -5.74
CA LYS A 65 13.24 7.94 -6.55
C LYS A 65 13.93 6.58 -6.43
N PHE A 66 14.11 6.10 -5.20
CA PHE A 66 14.66 4.78 -4.94
C PHE A 66 13.83 3.67 -5.60
N GLY A 67 12.52 3.64 -5.35
CA GLY A 67 11.66 2.60 -5.91
C GLY A 67 11.60 2.62 -7.44
N ALA A 68 11.60 3.80 -8.06
CA ALA A 68 11.68 3.93 -9.51
C ALA A 68 13.01 3.38 -10.06
N SER A 69 14.15 3.68 -9.43
CA SER A 69 15.46 3.18 -9.86
C SER A 69 15.57 1.65 -9.81
N GLN A 70 14.88 1.01 -8.87
CA GLN A 70 14.92 -0.45 -8.66
C GLN A 70 13.72 -1.19 -9.29
N SER A 71 12.86 -0.50 -10.06
CA SER A 71 11.60 -1.05 -10.58
C SER A 71 10.69 -1.66 -9.49
N MET A 72 10.71 -1.08 -8.28
CA MET A 72 9.94 -1.53 -7.13
C MET A 72 8.69 -0.68 -6.92
N ARG A 73 7.57 -1.32 -6.61
CA ARG A 73 6.33 -0.63 -6.24
C ARG A 73 6.29 -0.31 -4.75
N GLN A 74 5.80 0.88 -4.40
CA GLN A 74 5.71 1.33 -3.01
C GLN A 74 4.28 1.23 -2.48
N TYR A 75 4.16 0.86 -1.21
CA TYR A 75 2.87 0.68 -0.55
C TYR A 75 2.90 1.23 0.88
N ASN A 76 1.79 1.82 1.30
CA ASN A 76 1.57 2.19 2.69
C ASN A 76 0.83 1.05 3.41
N ILE A 77 1.51 0.42 4.38
CA ILE A 77 0.99 -0.74 5.12
C ILE A 77 -0.26 -0.38 5.95
N GLU A 78 -0.33 0.82 6.54
CA GLU A 78 -1.50 1.26 7.31
C GLU A 78 -2.74 1.38 6.42
N LYS A 79 -2.56 1.88 5.19
CA LYS A 79 -3.64 1.95 4.22
C LYS A 79 -4.12 0.55 3.81
N LEU A 80 -3.19 -0.39 3.58
CA LEU A 80 -3.53 -1.77 3.25
C LEU A 80 -4.34 -2.44 4.36
N LYS A 81 -3.99 -2.21 5.63
CA LYS A 81 -4.76 -2.71 6.79
C LYS A 81 -6.19 -2.15 6.81
N ASN A 82 -6.35 -0.84 6.61
CA ASN A 82 -7.67 -0.21 6.58
C ASN A 82 -8.53 -0.70 5.41
N GLN A 83 -7.91 -0.93 4.25
CA GLN A 83 -8.60 -1.49 3.08
C GLN A 83 -9.04 -2.94 3.31
N GLN A 84 -8.21 -3.76 3.94
CA GLN A 84 -8.57 -5.15 4.30
C GLN A 84 -9.77 -5.17 5.24
N GLN A 85 -9.73 -4.39 6.33
CA GLN A 85 -10.83 -4.32 7.29
C GLN A 85 -12.13 -3.84 6.64
N THR A 86 -12.06 -2.81 5.79
CA THR A 86 -13.23 -2.31 5.03
C THR A 86 -13.78 -3.40 4.11
N THR A 87 -12.89 -4.11 3.40
CA THR A 87 -13.29 -5.18 2.48
C THR A 87 -13.94 -6.34 3.22
N GLU A 88 -13.41 -6.74 4.38
CA GLU A 88 -13.98 -7.79 5.22
C GLU A 88 -15.35 -7.40 5.76
N TYR A 89 -15.52 -6.17 6.24
CA TYR A 89 -16.81 -5.67 6.70
C TYR A 89 -17.85 -5.68 5.57
N THR A 90 -17.51 -5.18 4.39
CA THR A 90 -18.43 -5.17 3.23
C THR A 90 -18.84 -6.59 2.83
N LYS A 91 -17.88 -7.52 2.77
CA LYS A 91 -18.18 -8.94 2.48
C LYS A 91 -19.09 -9.57 3.54
N ALA A 92 -18.87 -9.27 4.82
CA ALA A 92 -19.72 -9.76 5.90
C ALA A 92 -21.14 -9.19 5.83
N LEU A 93 -21.28 -7.90 5.47
CA LEU A 93 -22.58 -7.26 5.29
C LEU A 93 -23.33 -7.83 4.09
N GLU A 94 -22.66 -8.01 2.96
CA GLU A 94 -23.24 -8.65 1.77
C GLU A 94 -23.71 -10.08 2.05
N LYS A 95 -22.93 -10.84 2.83
CA LYS A 95 -23.31 -12.19 3.25
C LYS A 95 -24.57 -12.17 4.11
N LYS A 96 -24.64 -11.31 5.13
CA LYS A 96 -25.84 -11.17 5.98
C LYS A 96 -27.07 -10.76 5.18
N LEU A 97 -26.91 -9.84 4.24
CA LEU A 97 -28.01 -9.38 3.38
C LEU A 97 -28.52 -10.51 2.48
N LYS A 98 -27.61 -11.32 1.90
CA LYS A 98 -27.98 -12.49 1.10
C LYS A 98 -28.71 -13.54 1.93
N GLU A 99 -28.25 -13.81 3.15
CA GLU A 99 -28.93 -14.73 4.08
C GLU A 99 -30.36 -14.25 4.41
N GLN A 100 -30.54 -12.95 4.71
CA GLN A 100 -31.86 -12.36 4.96
C GLN A 100 -32.81 -12.45 3.75
N LEU A 101 -32.27 -12.29 2.53
CA LEU A 101 -33.05 -12.41 1.30
C LEU A 101 -33.41 -13.87 0.97
N ASN A 102 -32.51 -14.82 1.21
CA ASN A 102 -32.74 -16.25 0.96
C ASN A 102 -33.80 -16.85 1.90
N VAL A 103 -33.86 -16.37 3.15
CA VAL A 103 -34.90 -16.78 4.14
C VAL A 103 -36.29 -16.25 3.74
N SER A 104 -36.38 -15.15 2.98
CA SER A 104 -37.67 -14.61 2.52
C SER A 104 -38.31 -15.42 1.39
N SER A 105 -37.53 -16.16 0.58
CA SER A 105 -38.06 -17.00 -0.50
C SER A 105 -38.61 -18.35 -0.04
N GLU A 106 -38.23 -18.84 1.13
CA GLU A 106 -38.73 -20.12 1.68
C GLU A 106 -40.12 -19.99 2.36
N ASN A 107 -40.55 -18.76 2.67
CA ASN A 107 -41.83 -18.49 3.33
C ASN A 107 -43.01 -18.22 2.37
N ILE A 108 -42.85 -18.44 1.06
CA ILE A 108 -43.92 -18.19 0.04
C ILE A 108 -44.58 -19.50 -0.45
N THR A 109 -44.19 -20.67 0.05
CA THR A 109 -44.71 -21.98 -0.40
C THR A 109 -45.69 -22.68 0.58
N GLU A 110 -46.50 -21.92 1.31
CA GLU A 110 -47.68 -22.45 2.02
C GLU A 110 -48.93 -21.64 1.68
N TYR A 111 -49.53 -21.88 0.51
CA TYR A 111 -50.96 -21.67 0.24
C TYR A 111 -51.44 -22.68 -0.80
#